data_AF-A0A095V2Y4-F1
#
_entry.id   AF-A0A095V2Y4-F1
#
_cell.length_a   1.000
_cell.length_b   1.000
_cell.length_c   1.000
_cell.angle_alpha   90.00
_cell.angle_beta   90.00
_cell.angle_gamma   90.00
#
_symmetry.space_group_name_H-M   'P 1'
#
loop_
_entity.id
_entity.type
_entity.pdbx_description
1 polymer ?
#
loop_
_entity_poly.entity_id
_entity_poly.type
_entity_poly.pdbx_seq_one_letter_code
_entity_poly.pdbx_strand_id
1 'polypeptide(L)' 'MFVFLWTISFNSSPYKTKIGLLILLIAIAYGILMEVFQGLLTIDRTPDSNDVIANSSGAIVGWFVAKKYLQNKNQYKISH' A
#
# COMPACT_ATOMS: atom_id res chain seq x y z
N MET A 1 -1.25 -2.87 5.56
CA MET A 1 -2.47 -2.20 6.11
C MET A 1 -2.75 -0.86 5.42
N PHE A 2 -1.80 0.08 5.40
CA PHE A 2 -1.97 1.43 4.84
C PHE A 2 -2.55 1.45 3.41
N VAL A 3 -1.90 0.76 2.47
CA VAL A 3 -2.32 0.72 1.06
C VAL A 3 -3.74 0.17 0.89
N PHE A 4 -4.11 -0.84 1.68
CA PHE A 4 -5.45 -1.44 1.63
C PHE A 4 -6.53 -0.41 2.02
N LEU A 5 -6.37 0.23 3.18
CA LEU A 5 -7.34 1.21 3.69
C LEU A 5 -7.48 2.40 2.74
N TRP A 6 -6.35 2.95 2.29
CA TRP A 6 -6.36 4.14 1.43
C TRP A 6 -6.92 3.84 0.04
N THR A 7 -6.63 2.67 -0.54
CA THR A 7 -7.24 2.28 -1.83
C THR A 7 -8.77 2.18 -1.72
N ILE A 8 -9.29 1.70 -0.57
CA ILE A 8 -10.74 1.64 -0.33
C ILE A 8 -11.33 3.05 -0.17
N SER A 9 -10.70 3.93 0.60
CA SER A 9 -11.18 5.30 0.84
C SER A 9 -11.36 6.10 -0.46
N PHE A 10 -10.50 5.88 -1.45
CA PHE A 10 -10.56 6.57 -2.74
C PHE A 10 -11.36 5.82 -3.83
N ASN A 11 -12.07 4.74 -3.50
CA ASN A 11 -12.83 3.95 -4.49
C ASN A 11 -13.99 4.71 -5.17
N SER A 12 -14.47 5.80 -4.55
CA SER A 12 -15.51 6.66 -5.13
C SER A 12 -14.97 7.60 -6.22
N SER A 13 -13.66 7.73 -6.36
CA SER A 13 -13.04 8.61 -7.36
C SER A 13 -13.12 8.01 -8.77
N PRO A 14 -13.33 8.82 -9.83
CA PRO A 14 -13.19 8.38 -11.22
C PRO A 14 -11.75 7.92 -11.54
N TYR A 15 -10.76 8.35 -10.75
CA TYR A 15 -9.34 8.00 -10.92
C TYR A 15 -8.85 6.91 -9.97
N LYS A 16 -9.74 6.16 -9.32
CA LYS A 16 -9.42 5.15 -8.29
C LYS A 16 -8.27 4.20 -8.63
N THR A 17 -8.14 3.74 -9.89
CA THR A 17 -7.04 2.86 -10.31
C THR A 17 -5.69 3.59 -10.28
N LYS A 18 -5.63 4.81 -10.81
CA LYS A 18 -4.41 5.64 -10.80
C LYS A 18 -4.02 6.02 -9.36
N ILE A 19 -5.01 6.40 -8.55
CA ILE A 19 -4.82 6.73 -7.14
C ILE A 19 -4.29 5.52 -6.36
N GLY A 20 -4.87 4.33 -6.57
CA GLY A 20 -4.39 3.10 -5.92
C GLY A 20 -2.95 2.76 -6.27
N LEU A 21 -2.55 2.93 -7.54
CA LEU A 21 -1.16 2.75 -7.97
C LEU A 21 -0.22 3.81 -7.35
N LEU A 22 -0.66 5.07 -7.28
CA LEU A 22 0.11 6.14 -6.66
C LEU A 22 0.32 5.87 -5.15
N ILE A 23 -0.71 5.44 -4.44
CA ILE A 23 -0.63 5.06 -3.02
C ILE A 23 0.36 3.91 -2.82
N LEU A 24 0.33 2.90 -3.70
CA LEU A 24 1.28 1.78 -3.67
C LEU A 24 2.73 2.27 -3.82
N LEU A 25 2.99 3.11 -4.83
CA LEU A 25 4.34 3.65 -5.08
C LEU A 25 4.83 4.52 -3.92
N ILE A 26 3.97 5.38 -3.37
CA ILE A 26 4.28 6.21 -2.20
C ILE A 26 4.60 5.33 -0.99
N ALA A 27 3.82 4.27 -0.74
CA ALA A 27 4.05 3.39 0.40
C ALA A 27 5.39 2.63 0.28
N ILE A 28 5.75 2.15 -0.91
CA ILE A 28 7.04 1.50 -1.16
C ILE A 28 8.19 2.49 -0.96
N ALA A 29 8.10 3.67 -1.57
CA ALA A 29 9.13 4.71 -1.44
C ALA A 29 9.29 5.16 0.02
N TYR A 30 8.18 5.32 0.74
CA TYR A 30 8.19 5.67 2.15
C TYR A 30 8.84 4.57 3.00
N GLY A 31 8.53 3.29 2.76
CA GLY A 31 9.17 2.17 3.45
C GLY A 31 10.69 2.17 3.25
N ILE A 32 11.17 2.32 2.02
CA ILE A 32 12.60 2.43 1.71
C ILE A 32 13.24 3.65 2.40
N LEU A 33 12.56 4.80 2.37
CA LEU A 33 13.06 6.02 3.00
C LEU A 33 13.22 5.85 4.52
N MET A 34 12.28 5.13 5.17
CA MET A 34 12.35 4.86 6.60
C MET A 34 13.55 3.98 6.96
N GLU A 35 13.89 2.99 6.14
CA GLU A 35 15.10 2.15 6.34
C GLU A 35 16.39 2.98 6.21
N VAL A 36 16.43 3.90 5.24
CA VAL A 36 17.54 4.86 5.11
C VAL A 36 17.64 5.74 6.36
N PHE A 37 16.53 6.26 6.85
CA PHE A 37 16.52 7.07 8.07
C PHE A 37 16.91 6.28 9.31
N GLN A 38 16.54 5.01 9.42
CA GLN A 38 17.02 4.16 10.51
C GLN A 38 18.54 4.02 10.49
N GLY A 39 19.15 3.83 9.31
CA GLY A 39 20.60 3.74 9.18
C GLY A 39 21.34 5.04 9.49
N LEU A 40 20.70 6.18 9.25
CA LEU A 40 21.32 7.50 9.44
C LEU A 40 21.05 8.12 10.82
N LEU A 41 19.89 7.86 11.40
CA LEU A 41 19.38 8.59 12.57
C LEU A 41 19.18 7.73 13.82
N THR A 42 19.20 6.39 13.72
CA THR A 42 19.02 5.52 14.89
C THR A 42 20.28 4.71 15.19
N ILE A 43 20.88 4.98 16.35
CA ILE A 43 22.15 4.38 16.79
C ILE A 43 22.02 2.88 17.07
N ASP A 44 20.83 2.44 17.51
CA ASP A 44 20.58 1.06 17.96
C ASP A 44 19.87 0.18 16.90
N ARG A 45 19.67 0.68 15.68
CA ARG A 45 18.95 -0.05 14.63
C ARG A 45 19.74 -0.04 13.33
N THR A 46 20.09 -1.24 12.87
CA THR A 46 20.67 -1.45 11.54
C THR A 46 19.54 -1.53 10.51
N PRO A 47 19.63 -0.83 9.37
CA PRO A 47 18.71 -1.02 8.25
C PRO A 47 18.66 -2.50 7.85
N ASP A 48 17.46 -3.03 7.61
CA ASP A 48 17.30 -4.42 7.17
C ASP A 48 16.68 -4.48 5.77
N SER A 49 17.38 -5.14 4.85
CA SER A 49 16.83 -5.41 3.52
C SER A 49 15.56 -6.26 3.58
N ASN A 50 15.40 -7.08 4.62
CA ASN A 50 14.17 -7.83 4.84
C ASN A 50 13.00 -6.91 5.19
N ASP A 51 13.22 -5.80 5.89
CA ASP A 51 12.17 -4.84 6.21
C ASP A 51 11.74 -4.07 4.96
N VAL A 52 12.67 -3.72 4.07
CA VAL A 52 12.33 -3.20 2.72
C VAL A 52 11.43 -4.18 1.96
N ILE A 53 11.80 -5.46 1.93
CA ILE A 53 11.08 -6.51 1.21
C ILE A 53 9.68 -6.70 1.83
N ALA A 54 9.60 -6.82 3.15
CA ALA A 54 8.35 -7.04 3.87
C ALA A 54 7.37 -5.87 3.72
N ASN A 55 7.86 -4.63 3.84
CA ASN A 55 7.05 -3.43 3.63
C ASN A 55 6.55 -3.35 2.19
N SER A 56 7.42 -3.63 1.21
CA SER A 56 7.07 -3.61 -0.21
C SER A 56 6.07 -4.72 -0.56
N SER A 57 6.28 -5.95 -0.08
CA SER A 57 5.36 -7.07 -0.31
C SER A 57 4.01 -6.82 0.36
N GLY A 58 4.00 -6.30 1.60
CA GLY A 58 2.78 -5.93 2.31
C GLY A 58 1.99 -4.83 1.61
N ALA A 59 2.67 -3.86 0.99
CA ALA A 59 2.06 -2.81 0.17
C ALA A 59 1.40 -3.41 -1.09
N ILE A 60 2.12 -4.27 -1.82
CA ILE A 60 1.62 -4.94 -3.03
C ILE A 60 0.41 -5.82 -2.71
N VAL A 61 0.53 -6.68 -1.69
CA VAL A 61 -0.57 -7.54 -1.24
C VAL A 61 -1.78 -6.69 -0.82
N GLY A 62 -1.56 -5.62 -0.05
CA GLY A 62 -2.63 -4.71 0.36
C GLY A 62 -3.38 -4.09 -0.82
N TRP A 63 -2.69 -3.71 -1.89
CA TRP A 63 -3.31 -3.19 -3.10
C TRP A 63 -4.15 -4.24 -3.83
N PHE A 64 -3.62 -5.45 -4.03
CA PHE A 64 -4.37 -6.54 -4.68
C PHE A 64 -5.62 -6.94 -3.89
N VAL A 65 -5.49 -7.07 -2.57
CA VAL A 65 -6.63 -7.39 -1.69
C VAL A 65 -7.68 -6.30 -1.75
N ALA A 66 -7.30 -5.02 -1.70
CA ALA A 66 -8.25 -3.91 -1.84
C ALA A 66 -8.95 -3.92 -3.20
N LYS A 67 -8.20 -4.11 -4.29
CA LYS A 67 -8.76 -4.20 -5.65
C LYS A 67 -9.80 -5.33 -5.75
N LYS A 68 -9.47 -6.53 -5.26
CA LYS A 68 -10.38 -7.69 -5.27
C LYS A 68 -11.62 -7.44 -4.40
N TYR A 69 -11.45 -6.89 -3.21
CA TYR A 69 -12.55 -6.53 -2.31
C TYR A 69 -13.53 -5.54 -2.96
N LEU A 70 -13.01 -4.47 -3.58
CA LEU A 70 -13.82 -3.45 -4.25
C LEU A 70 -14.53 -3.99 -5.49
N GLN A 71 -13.89 -4.88 -6.25
CA GLN A 71 -14.52 -5.57 -7.38
C GLN A 71 -15.72 -6.40 -6.92
N ASN A 72 -15.54 -7.24 -5.90
CA ASN A 72 -16.63 -8.06 -5.34
C ASN A 72 -17.78 -7.20 -4.81
N LYS A 73 -17.47 -6.09 -4.12
CA LYS A 73 -18.48 -5.15 -3.63
C LYS A 73 -19.30 -4.50 -4.75
N ASN A 74 -18.65 -4.11 -5.84
CA ASN A 74 -19.36 -3.53 -6.99
C ASN A 74 -20.25 -4.55 -7.70
N GLN A 75 -19.80 -5.81 -7.82
CA GLN A 75 -20.61 -6.89 -8.39
C GLN A 75 -21.89 -7.14 -7.56
N TYR A 76 -21.76 -7.20 -6.24
CA TYR A 76 -22.91 -7.35 -5.34
C TYR A 76 -23.96 -6.25 -5.55
N LYS A 77 -23.52 -4.98 -5.62
CA LYS A 77 -24.39 -3.81 -5.85
C LYS A 77 -25.12 -3.81 -7.20
N ILE A 78 -24.62 -4.52 -8.21
CA ILE A 78 -25.29 -4.61 -9.52
C ILE A 78 -26.36 -5.72 -9.52
N SER A 79 -26.18 -6.75 -8.68
CA SER A 79 -27.04 -7.93 -8.62
C SER A 79 -28.29 -7.80 -7.73
N HIS A 80 -28.38 -6.76 -6.90
CA HIS A 80 -29.44 -6.49 -5.92
C HIS A 80 -29.72 -4.99 -5.88
#